data_AF-A0A2H0ZBH9-F1
#
_entry.id   AF-A0A2H0ZBH9-F1
#
_cell.length_a   1.000
_cell.length_b   1.000
_cell.length_c   1.000
_cell.angle_alpha   90.00
_cell.angle_beta   90.00
_cell.angle_gamma   90.00
#
_symmetry.space_group_name_H-M   'P 1'
#
loop_
_entity.id
_entity.type
_entity.pdbx_description
1 polymer ?
#
loop_
_entity_poly.entity_id
_entity_poly.type
_entity_poly.pdbx_seq_one_letter_code
_entity_poly.pdbx_strand_id
1 'polypeptide(L)'
;MVQYDPAIINQFAESLYLKAEKVVRNYTVRGCFLGLGLGLGLAAVVPEWGTLMAFLAPIGMFGYFGYSAGQSAAFKYKLEAQTALCHAKIEENTRKPV
;
A
#
# COMPACT_ATOMS: atom_id res chain seq x y z
N MET A 1 19.68 28.16 14.19
CA MET A 1 18.98 28.10 12.89
C MET A 1 19.10 26.66 12.40
N VAL A 2 18.01 26.01 12.01
CA VAL A 2 18.09 24.64 11.47
C VAL A 2 18.73 24.71 10.09
N GLN A 3 19.81 23.95 9.88
CA GLN A 3 20.49 23.92 8.60
C GLN A 3 19.72 23.00 7.66
N TYR A 4 19.35 23.52 6.49
CA TYR A 4 18.66 22.73 5.47
C TYR A 4 19.57 21.62 4.96
N ASP A 5 19.10 20.38 5.07
CA ASP A 5 19.77 19.20 4.55
C ASP A 5 18.83 18.47 3.57
N PRO A 6 19.11 18.53 2.26
CA PRO A 6 18.30 17.85 1.25
C PRO A 6 18.35 16.31 1.39
N ALA A 7 19.34 15.75 2.09
CA ALA A 7 19.38 14.31 2.35
C ALA A 7 18.19 13.85 3.21
N ILE A 8 17.76 14.69 4.15
CA ILE A 8 16.63 14.38 5.05
C ILE A 8 15.33 14.24 4.27
N ILE A 9 15.10 15.12 3.27
CA ILE A 9 13.88 15.07 2.45
C ILE A 9 13.85 13.84 1.56
N ASN A 10 15.01 13.47 0.99
CA ASN A 10 15.12 12.25 0.19
C ASN A 10 14.88 10.99 1.04
N GLN A 11 15.46 10.92 2.25
CA GLN A 11 15.22 9.82 3.19
C GLN A 11 13.75 9.75 3.62
N PHE A 12 13.12 10.91 3.86
CA PHE A 12 11.70 10.97 4.19
C PHE A 12 10.84 10.44 3.05
N ALA A 13 11.10 10.87 1.81
CA ALA A 13 10.40 10.39 0.62
C ALA A 13 10.57 8.87 0.42
N GLU A 14 11.78 8.35 0.59
CA GLU A 14 12.07 6.91 0.51
C GLU A 14 11.27 6.13 1.58
N SER A 15 11.26 6.63 2.82
CA SER A 15 10.49 6.03 3.90
C SER A 15 8.98 5.95 3.59
N LEU A 16 8.44 6.96 2.89
CA LEU A 16 7.05 7.00 2.47
C LEU A 16 6.76 6.00 1.35
N TYR A 17 7.66 5.82 0.39
CA TYR A 17 7.53 4.77 -0.63
C TYR A 17 7.56 3.37 -0.01
N LEU A 18 8.47 3.11 0.94
CA LEU A 18 8.51 1.84 1.67
C LEU A 18 7.23 1.61 2.50
N LYS A 19 6.67 2.66 3.09
CA LYS A 19 5.36 2.59 3.77
C LYS A 19 4.24 2.26 2.79
N ALA A 20 4.23 2.88 1.62
CA ALA A 20 3.24 2.62 0.59
C ALA A 20 3.20 1.13 0.21
N GLU A 21 4.36 0.52 -0.05
CA GLU A 21 4.45 -0.92 -0.36
C GLU A 21 4.01 -1.80 0.80
N LYS A 22 4.44 -1.47 2.03
CA LYS A 22 4.01 -2.19 3.24
C LYS A 22 2.51 -2.14 3.41
N VAL A 23 1.88 -1.00 3.11
CA VAL A 23 0.43 -0.83 3.23
C VAL A 23 -0.30 -1.68 2.20
N VAL A 24 0.08 -1.65 0.92
CA VAL A 24 -0.52 -2.55 -0.10
C VAL A 24 -0.40 -3.99 0.36
N ARG A 25 0.81 -4.43 0.74
CA ARG A 25 1.05 -5.81 1.18
C ARG A 25 0.17 -6.18 2.38
N ASN A 26 0.09 -5.33 3.40
CA ASN A 26 -0.69 -5.61 4.60
C ASN A 26 -2.19 -5.72 4.29
N TYR A 27 -2.71 -4.84 3.42
CA TYR A 27 -4.11 -4.88 3.02
C TYR A 27 -4.43 -6.12 2.17
N THR A 28 -3.58 -6.46 1.20
CA THR A 28 -3.73 -7.69 0.40
C THR A 28 -3.69 -8.94 1.29
N VAL A 29 -2.71 -9.03 2.20
CA VAL A 29 -2.57 -10.17 3.11
C VAL A 29 -3.80 -10.31 4.00
N ARG A 30 -4.29 -9.21 4.60
CA ARG A 30 -5.52 -9.21 5.39
C ARG A 30 -6.73 -9.65 4.57
N GLY A 31 -6.86 -9.17 3.33
CA GLY A 31 -7.90 -9.60 2.39
C GLY A 31 -7.85 -11.10 2.12
N CYS A 32 -6.67 -11.65 1.83
CA CYS A 32 -6.49 -13.09 1.61
C CYS A 32 -6.84 -13.91 2.87
N PHE A 33 -6.46 -13.45 4.06
CA PHE A 33 -6.81 -14.13 5.32
C PHE A 33 -8.32 -14.14 5.57
N LEU A 34 -9.01 -13.03 5.28
CA LEU A 34 -10.47 -12.99 5.36
C LEU A 34 -11.11 -13.95 4.35
N GLY A 35 -10.59 -13.99 3.11
CA GLY A 35 -11.04 -14.94 2.09
C GLY A 35 -10.82 -16.40 2.48
N LEU A 36 -9.69 -16.72 3.11
CA LEU A 36 -9.39 -18.05 3.66
C LEU A 36 -10.40 -18.46 4.75
N GLY A 37 -10.68 -17.56 5.69
CA GLY A 37 -11.65 -17.81 6.76
C GLY A 37 -13.06 -18.05 6.23
N LEU A 38 -13.50 -17.28 5.23
CA LEU A 38 -14.78 -17.47 4.58
C LEU A 38 -14.84 -18.74 3.73
N GLY A 39 -13.73 -19.13 3.10
CA GLY A 39 -13.64 -20.37 2.34
C GLY A 39 -13.86 -21.62 3.20
N LEU A 40 -13.37 -21.63 4.45
CA LEU A 40 -13.65 -22.70 5.41
C LEU A 40 -15.16 -22.84 5.69
N GLY A 41 -15.86 -21.72 5.89
CA GLY A 41 -17.30 -21.71 6.11
C GLY A 41 -18.08 -22.16 4.87
N LEU A 42 -17.70 -21.66 3.69
CA LEU A 42 -18.34 -22.03 2.42
C LEU A 42 -18.18 -23.52 2.09
N ALA A 43 -17.00 -24.10 2.35
CA ALA A 43 -16.76 -25.52 2.11
C ALA A 43 -17.66 -26.42 2.97
N ALA A 44 -18.07 -25.97 4.16
CA ALA A 44 -18.97 -26.70 5.04
C ALA A 44 -20.46 -26.57 4.64
N VAL A 45 -20.84 -25.46 4.01
CA VAL A 45 -22.25 -25.14 3.69
C VAL A 45 -22.61 -25.51 2.25
N VAL A 46 -21.65 -25.47 1.32
CA VAL A 46 -21.87 -25.72 -0.11
C VAL A 46 -20.88 -26.77 -0.62
N PRO A 47 -21.07 -28.06 -0.27
CA PRO A 47 -20.13 -29.14 -0.62
C PRO A 47 -20.02 -29.39 -2.12
N GLU A 48 -21.05 -28.99 -2.88
CA GLU A 48 -21.17 -29.20 -4.34
C GLU A 48 -20.26 -28.30 -5.18
N TRP A 49 -19.70 -27.23 -4.60
CA TRP A 49 -18.70 -26.41 -5.29
C TRP A 49 -17.32 -27.08 -5.33
N GLY A 50 -17.11 -28.14 -4.54
CA GLY A 50 -15.81 -28.77 -4.36
C GLY A 50 -14.87 -27.88 -3.53
N THR A 51 -14.06 -28.53 -2.70
CA THR A 51 -13.17 -27.87 -1.74
C THR A 51 -12.30 -26.79 -2.38
N LEU A 52 -11.81 -27.04 -3.60
CA LEU A 52 -10.89 -26.14 -4.29
C LEU A 52 -11.56 -24.80 -4.69
N MET A 53 -12.80 -24.81 -5.21
CA MET A 53 -13.50 -23.56 -5.56
C MET A 53 -14.00 -22.81 -4.34
N ALA A 54 -14.38 -23.53 -3.28
CA ALA A 54 -14.77 -22.92 -2.01
C ALA A 54 -13.66 -22.07 -1.39
N PHE A 55 -12.38 -22.38 -1.63
CA PHE A 55 -11.25 -21.55 -1.20
C PHE A 55 -10.82 -20.51 -2.24
N LEU A 56 -10.65 -20.90 -3.50
CA LEU A 56 -10.08 -20.00 -4.51
C LEU A 56 -10.96 -18.78 -4.78
N ALA A 57 -12.28 -18.95 -4.83
CA ALA A 57 -13.20 -17.85 -5.12
C ALA A 57 -13.15 -16.74 -4.05
N PRO A 58 -13.32 -17.01 -2.74
CA PRO A 58 -13.26 -15.97 -1.72
C PRO A 58 -11.84 -15.42 -1.53
N ILE A 59 -10.77 -16.24 -1.62
CA ILE A 59 -9.40 -15.72 -1.54
C ILE A 59 -9.12 -14.74 -2.68
N GLY A 60 -9.49 -15.10 -3.92
CA GLY A 60 -9.31 -14.25 -5.09
C GLY A 60 -10.10 -12.94 -4.97
N MET A 61 -11.37 -13.03 -4.59
CA MET A 61 -12.24 -11.86 -4.45
C MET A 61 -11.75 -10.92 -3.34
N PHE A 62 -11.58 -11.42 -2.11
CA PHE A 62 -11.16 -10.58 -0.98
C PHE A 62 -9.71 -10.13 -1.10
N GLY A 63 -8.83 -10.92 -1.72
CA GLY A 63 -7.48 -10.51 -2.07
C GLY A 63 -7.45 -9.35 -3.06
N TYR A 64 -8.29 -9.40 -4.11
CA TYR A 64 -8.42 -8.32 -5.08
C TYR A 64 -8.96 -7.03 -4.45
N PHE A 65 -10.03 -7.12 -3.65
CA PHE A 65 -10.57 -5.97 -2.93
C PHE A 65 -9.56 -5.40 -1.93
N GLY A 66 -8.83 -6.27 -1.22
CA GLY A 66 -7.74 -5.88 -0.32
C GLY A 66 -6.63 -5.12 -1.05
N TYR A 67 -6.19 -5.63 -2.21
CA TYR A 67 -5.19 -4.97 -3.04
C TYR A 67 -5.66 -3.59 -3.54
N SER A 68 -6.89 -3.50 -4.03
CA SER A 68 -7.46 -2.23 -4.52
C SER A 68 -7.55 -1.18 -3.41
N ALA A 69 -8.07 -1.55 -2.24
CA ALA A 69 -8.12 -0.66 -1.08
C ALA A 69 -6.71 -0.27 -0.59
N GLY A 70 -5.77 -1.22 -0.63
CA GLY A 70 -4.37 -0.99 -0.31
C GLY A 70 -3.70 0.02 -1.23
N GLN A 71 -4.01 -0.03 -2.54
CA GLN A 71 -3.49 0.93 -3.52
C GLN A 71 -3.96 2.35 -3.26
N SER A 72 -5.24 2.55 -2.92
CA SER A 72 -5.75 3.88 -2.55
C SER A 72 -5.07 4.44 -1.30
N ALA A 73 -4.81 3.59 -0.30
CA ALA A 73 -4.09 3.99 0.90
C ALA A 73 -2.60 4.28 0.62
N ALA A 74 -1.96 3.46 -0.21
CA ALA A 74 -0.56 3.64 -0.63
C ALA A 74 -0.36 4.90 -1.46
N PHE A 75 -1.35 5.29 -2.26
CA PHE A 75 -1.30 6.52 -3.06
C PHE A 75 -1.10 7.77 -2.20
N LYS A 76 -1.68 7.82 -0.99
CA LYS A 76 -1.50 8.96 -0.07
C LYS A 76 -0.04 9.15 0.32
N TYR A 77 0.65 8.07 0.68
CA TYR A 77 2.08 8.13 1.03
C TYR A 77 2.94 8.52 -0.17
N LYS A 78 2.62 8.02 -1.37
CA LYS A 78 3.32 8.42 -2.60
C LYS A 78 3.11 9.89 -2.92
N LEU A 79 1.89 10.39 -2.77
CA LEU A 79 1.55 11.80 -2.99
C LEU A 79 2.34 12.69 -2.02
N GLU A 80 2.34 12.34 -0.73
CA GLU A 80 3.09 13.07 0.30
C GLU A 80 4.59 13.11 0.00
N ALA A 81 5.16 11.98 -0.46
CA ALA A 81 6.56 11.91 -0.86
C ALA A 81 6.85 12.85 -2.05
N GLN A 82 5.98 12.86 -3.06
CA GLN A 82 6.14 13.75 -4.21
C GLN A 82 5.99 15.22 -3.86
N THR A 83 5.07 15.57 -2.94
CA THR A 83 4.93 16.94 -2.45
C THR A 83 6.22 17.40 -1.75
N ALA A 84 6.80 16.56 -0.89
CA ALA A 84 8.06 16.87 -0.21
C ALA A 84 9.23 17.06 -1.21
N LEU A 85 9.34 16.18 -2.20
CA LEU A 85 10.36 16.28 -3.26
C LEU A 85 10.17 17.53 -4.12
N CYS A 86 8.92 17.89 -4.43
CA CYS A 86 8.60 19.11 -5.17
C CYS A 86 9.07 20.36 -4.41
N HIS A 87 8.79 20.44 -3.11
CA HIS A 87 9.27 21.53 -2.27
C HIS A 87 10.79 21.61 -2.22
N ALA A 88 11.49 20.48 -2.09
CA ALA A 88 12.95 20.45 -2.13
C ALA A 88 13.51 21.00 -3.46
N LYS A 89 12.88 20.67 -4.59
CA LYS A 89 13.29 21.18 -5.90
C LYS A 89 12.95 22.65 -6.12
N ILE A 90 11.83 23.13 -5.58
CA ILE A 90 11.52 24.57 -5.57
C ILE A 90 12.59 25.30 -4.77
N GLU A 91 12.95 24.82 -3.59
CA GLU A 91 13.99 25.46 -2.78
C GLU A 91 15.36 25.45 -3.47
N GLU A 92 15.75 24.33 -4.08
CA GLU A 92 16.99 24.23 -4.86
C GLU A 92 17.04 25.25 -6.01
N ASN A 93 15.94 25.41 -6.74
CA ASN A 93 15.84 26.40 -7.82
C ASN A 93 15.75 27.85 -7.32
N THR A 94 15.18 28.07 -6.13
CA THR A 94 14.99 29.42 -5.56
C THR A 94 16.21 29.86 -4.75
N ARG A 95 17.12 28.94 -4.42
CA ARG A 95 18.39 29.22 -3.77
C ARG A 95 19.26 30.04 -4.74
N LYS A 96 19.31 31.35 -4.51
CA LYS A 96 20.21 32.24 -5.27
C LYS A 96 21.64 31.72 -5.13
N PRO A 97 22.41 31.63 -6.23
CA PRO A 97 23.85 31.44 -6.12
C PRO A 97 24.39 32.68 -5.39
N VAL A 98 24.93 32.46 -4.20
CA VAL A 98 25.75 33.44 -3.48
C VAL A 98 27.18 33.36 -3.98
#